data_AF-A0A0M3JWW4-F1
#
_entry.id   AF-A0A0M3JWW4-F1
#
_cell.length_a   1.000
_cell.length_b   1.000
_cell.length_c   1.000
_cell.angle_alpha   90.00
_cell.angle_beta   90.00
_cell.angle_gamma   90.00
#
_symmetry.space_group_name_H-M   'P 1'
#
loop_
_entity.id
_entity.type
_entity.pdbx_description
1 polymer ?
#
loop_
_entity_poly.entity_id
_entity_poly.type
_entity_poly.pdbx_seq_one_letter_code
_entity_poly.pdbx_strand_id
1 'polypeptide(L)'
;MDSPLWMNEDVTVRQWRIESAEQLGCVVRHLAELLIEKIPLVAVKWTQLSMAMALSISNRHIAGRCFQIASALCQSPSPWIPGVLSRLVETIGEQHEDTQSYVTDLMLCLHTTVSHLAFVVPQSINTTQSPQHSRSVSYTPALLRQTAIATASNALSPTHDRKGLLLLSC
;
A
#
# COMPACT_ATOMS: atom_id res chain seq x y z
N MET A 1 9.83 17.19 -27.03
CA MET A 1 9.11 16.41 -26.00
C MET A 1 10.11 16.19 -24.88
N ASP A 2 10.40 17.22 -24.10
CA ASP A 2 11.64 17.26 -23.29
C ASP A 2 11.38 17.46 -21.79
N SER A 3 10.12 17.40 -21.36
CA SER A 3 9.77 17.40 -19.94
C SER A 3 9.51 15.97 -19.45
N PRO A 4 10.04 15.60 -18.26
CA PRO A 4 9.75 14.30 -17.67
C PRO A 4 8.26 14.16 -17.38
N LEU A 5 7.74 12.93 -17.42
CA LEU A 5 6.33 12.64 -17.14
C LEU A 5 5.91 13.11 -15.74
N TRP A 6 6.83 13.05 -14.78
CA TRP A 6 6.65 13.57 -13.44
C TRP A 6 7.82 14.47 -13.07
N MET A 7 7.51 15.68 -12.64
CA MET A 7 8.50 16.64 -12.18
C MET A 7 9.07 16.22 -10.83
N ASN A 8 10.36 16.48 -10.63
CA ASN A 8 10.98 16.40 -9.31
C ASN A 8 10.63 17.70 -8.57
N GLU A 9 9.53 17.67 -7.81
CA GLU A 9 9.07 18.79 -7.02
C GLU A 9 9.64 18.68 -5.61
N ASP A 10 10.26 19.75 -5.12
CA ASP A 10 10.73 19.82 -3.74
C ASP A 10 9.56 20.12 -2.80
N VAL A 11 9.45 19.36 -1.71
CA VAL A 11 8.54 19.69 -0.61
C VAL A 11 9.14 20.85 0.16
N THR A 12 8.45 21.98 0.15
CA THR A 12 8.86 23.16 0.92
C THR A 12 7.79 23.50 1.94
N VAL A 13 8.14 24.32 2.93
CA VAL A 13 7.20 24.83 3.95
C VAL A 13 5.99 25.55 3.33
N ARG A 14 6.10 25.98 2.07
CA ARG A 14 5.04 26.64 1.30
C ARG A 14 4.29 25.69 0.36
N GLN A 15 4.90 24.57 -0.02
CA GLN A 15 4.36 23.62 -0.99
C GLN A 15 4.47 22.19 -0.43
N TRP A 16 3.47 21.81 0.36
CA TRP A 16 3.35 20.46 0.93
C TRP A 16 2.63 19.47 0.00
N ARG A 17 1.93 20.00 -1.00
CA ARG A 17 1.17 19.20 -1.97
C ARG A 17 1.99 19.05 -3.24
N ILE A 18 2.33 17.81 -3.57
CA ILE A 18 3.10 17.43 -4.74
C ILE A 18 2.10 16.97 -5.82
N GLU A 19 1.89 17.77 -6.87
CA GLU A 19 0.89 17.41 -7.91
C GLU A 19 1.28 16.13 -8.65
N SER A 20 2.58 15.94 -8.90
CA SER A 20 3.07 14.71 -9.53
C SER A 20 2.79 13.45 -8.69
N ALA A 21 2.75 13.56 -7.35
CA ALA A 21 2.42 12.44 -6.47
C ALA A 21 0.94 12.04 -6.59
N GLU A 22 0.05 13.03 -6.68
CA GLU A 22 -1.39 12.79 -6.90
C GLU A 22 -1.64 12.14 -8.26
N GLN A 23 -0.98 12.65 -9.30
CA GLN A 23 -1.05 12.10 -10.66
C GLN A 23 -0.52 10.66 -10.72
N LEU A 24 0.64 10.40 -10.09
CA LEU A 24 1.23 9.07 -9.99
C LEU A 24 0.26 8.10 -9.30
N GLY A 25 -0.27 8.47 -8.14
CA GLY A 25 -1.24 7.66 -7.41
C GLY A 25 -2.54 7.43 -8.18
N CYS A 26 -2.97 8.39 -9.00
CA CYS A 26 -4.09 8.24 -9.92
C CYS A 26 -3.80 7.19 -11.01
N VAL A 27 -2.66 7.30 -11.69
CA VAL A 27 -2.26 6.36 -12.75
C VAL A 27 -2.12 4.94 -12.21
N VAL A 28 -1.44 4.77 -11.07
CA VAL A 28 -1.24 3.46 -10.42
C VAL A 28 -2.58 2.78 -10.10
N ARG A 29 -3.54 3.53 -9.57
CA ARG A 29 -4.88 3.02 -9.25
C ARG A 29 -5.61 2.54 -10.50
N HIS A 30 -5.65 3.34 -11.55
CA HIS A 30 -6.30 2.96 -12.81
C HIS A 30 -5.62 1.74 -13.46
N LEU A 31 -4.29 1.67 -13.44
CA LEU A 31 -3.56 0.51 -13.95
C LEU A 31 -3.84 -0.74 -13.12
N ALA A 32 -3.88 -0.62 -11.80
CA ALA A 32 -4.21 -1.75 -10.93
C ALA A 32 -5.64 -2.25 -11.17
N GLU A 33 -6.62 -1.34 -11.29
CA GLU A 33 -8.01 -1.68 -11.63
C GLU A 33 -8.13 -2.36 -12.99
N LEU A 34 -7.44 -1.84 -14.01
CA LEU A 34 -7.45 -2.43 -15.35
C LEU A 34 -6.86 -3.86 -15.36
N LEU A 35 -5.82 -4.09 -14.56
CA LEU A 35 -5.10 -5.36 -14.54
C LEU A 35 -5.70 -6.38 -13.58
N ILE A 36 -6.51 -5.97 -12.61
CA ILE A 36 -6.98 -6.85 -11.52
C ILE A 36 -7.77 -8.05 -12.01
N GLU A 37 -8.54 -7.90 -13.10
CA GLU A 37 -9.33 -9.00 -13.67
C GLU A 37 -8.44 -10.10 -14.28
N LYS A 38 -7.31 -9.72 -14.86
CA LYS A 38 -6.35 -10.65 -15.48
C LYS A 38 -5.29 -11.14 -14.51
N ILE A 39 -4.95 -10.31 -13.52
CA ILE A 39 -3.90 -10.55 -12.53
C ILE A 39 -4.48 -10.20 -11.15
N PRO A 40 -5.23 -11.11 -10.50
CA PRO A 40 -5.92 -10.84 -9.24
C PRO A 40 -5.00 -10.40 -8.08
N LEU A 41 -3.71 -10.72 -8.16
CA LEU A 41 -2.72 -10.36 -7.15
C LEU A 41 -1.85 -9.15 -7.54
N VAL A 42 -2.22 -8.40 -8.59
CA VAL A 42 -1.41 -7.29 -9.09
C VAL A 42 -1.13 -6.26 -7.99
N ALA A 43 -2.16 -5.86 -7.24
CA ALA A 43 -2.02 -4.85 -6.19
C ALA A 43 -1.12 -5.32 -5.05
N VAL A 44 -1.27 -6.58 -4.62
CA VAL A 44 -0.44 -7.20 -3.58
C VAL A 44 1.02 -7.28 -4.02
N LYS A 45 1.29 -7.89 -5.19
CA LYS A 45 2.66 -8.08 -5.69
C LYS A 45 3.34 -6.76 -6.01
N TRP A 46 2.62 -5.81 -6.58
CA TRP A 46 3.16 -4.49 -6.86
C TRP A 46 3.47 -3.72 -5.57
N THR A 47 2.62 -3.84 -4.54
CA THR A 47 2.96 -3.26 -3.22
C THR A 47 4.21 -3.91 -2.64
N GLN A 48 4.33 -5.23 -2.68
CA GLN A 48 5.50 -5.94 -2.18
C GLN A 48 6.79 -5.47 -2.86
N LEU A 49 6.78 -5.38 -4.20
CA LEU A 49 7.91 -4.88 -4.96
C LEU A 49 8.23 -3.43 -4.62
N SER A 50 7.20 -2.57 -4.57
CA SER A 50 7.37 -1.15 -4.29
C SER A 50 7.94 -0.90 -2.90
N MET A 51 7.45 -1.62 -1.88
CA MET A 51 7.96 -1.51 -0.51
C MET A 51 9.40 -2.03 -0.39
N ALA A 52 9.73 -3.15 -1.05
CA ALA A 52 11.11 -3.65 -1.07
C ALA A 52 12.07 -2.65 -1.72
N MET A 53 11.66 -2.02 -2.82
CA MET A 53 12.45 -0.98 -3.51
C MET A 53 12.59 0.28 -2.65
N ALA A 54 11.50 0.75 -2.04
CA ALA A 54 11.50 1.94 -1.19
C ALA A 54 12.51 1.85 -0.03
N LEU A 55 12.67 0.66 0.55
CA LEU A 55 13.56 0.45 1.68
C LEU A 55 15.02 0.18 1.27
N SER A 56 15.26 -0.35 0.07
CA SER A 56 16.60 -0.71 -0.42
C SER A 56 17.33 0.39 -1.20
N ILE A 57 16.60 1.33 -1.82
CA ILE A 57 17.19 2.37 -2.65
C ILE A 57 17.79 3.50 -1.80
N SER A 58 19.01 3.94 -2.15
CA SER A 58 19.69 5.07 -1.51
C SER A 58 19.14 6.44 -1.92
N ASN A 59 18.66 6.58 -3.16
CA ASN A 59 18.00 7.79 -3.64
C ASN A 59 16.62 7.97 -2.98
N ARG A 60 16.53 8.96 -2.11
CA ARG A 60 15.34 9.25 -1.30
C ARG A 60 14.12 9.66 -2.12
N HIS A 61 14.31 10.38 -3.20
CA HIS A 61 13.21 10.76 -4.08
C HIS A 61 12.61 9.52 -4.76
N ILE A 62 13.45 8.63 -5.29
CA ILE A 62 12.98 7.37 -5.90
C ILE A 62 12.27 6.50 -4.85
N ALA A 63 12.84 6.39 -3.65
CA ALA A 63 12.22 5.68 -2.54
C ALA A 63 10.86 6.27 -2.14
N GLY A 64 10.74 7.60 -2.09
CA GLY A 64 9.48 8.31 -1.87
C GLY A 64 8.42 7.99 -2.92
N ARG A 65 8.79 7.97 -4.20
CA ARG A 65 7.87 7.53 -5.29
C ARG A 65 7.42 6.09 -5.11
N CYS A 66 8.30 5.20 -4.64
CA CYS A 66 7.91 3.84 -4.31
C CYS A 66 6.90 3.78 -3.13
N PHE A 67 7.04 4.63 -2.11
CA PHE A 67 6.03 4.73 -1.04
C PHE A 67 4.69 5.27 -1.54
N GLN A 68 4.70 6.25 -2.43
CA GLN A 68 3.49 6.80 -3.07
C GLN A 68 2.75 5.72 -3.87
N ILE A 69 3.48 4.92 -4.67
CA ILE A 69 2.93 3.77 -5.42
C ILE A 69 2.33 2.75 -4.47
N ALA A 70 3.06 2.32 -3.43
CA ALA A 70 2.58 1.35 -2.45
C ALA A 70 1.29 1.81 -1.76
N SER A 71 1.25 3.09 -1.37
CA SER A 71 0.09 3.70 -0.71
C SER A 71 -1.13 3.75 -1.63
N ALA A 72 -0.94 4.06 -2.92
CA ALA A 72 -2.03 4.11 -3.90
C ALA A 72 -2.70 2.74 -4.13
N LEU A 73 -1.96 1.64 -3.92
CA LEU A 73 -2.45 0.27 -4.07
C LEU A 73 -3.29 -0.22 -2.89
N CYS A 74 -3.39 0.56 -1.81
CA CYS A 74 -4.28 0.32 -0.66
C CYS A 74 -4.07 -1.04 0.04
N GLN A 75 -2.87 -1.62 -0.04
CA GLN A 75 -2.52 -2.85 0.65
C GLN A 75 -1.93 -2.57 2.03
N SER A 76 -2.05 -3.52 2.95
CA SER A 76 -1.53 -3.35 4.31
C SER A 76 0.00 -3.25 4.31
N PRO A 77 0.60 -2.21 4.92
CA PRO A 77 2.05 -2.08 5.05
C PRO A 77 2.65 -2.91 6.21
N SER A 78 1.84 -3.69 6.94
CA SER A 78 2.28 -4.37 8.19
C SER A 78 3.62 -5.11 8.12
N PRO A 79 3.94 -5.89 7.07
CA PRO A 79 5.20 -6.62 7.00
C PRO A 79 6.45 -5.73 6.97
N TRP A 80 6.30 -4.46 6.57
CA TRP A 80 7.42 -3.55 6.33
C TRP A 80 7.62 -2.51 7.43
N ILE A 81 6.73 -2.46 8.44
CA ILE A 81 6.82 -1.50 9.56
C ILE A 81 8.21 -1.46 10.19
N PRO A 82 8.87 -2.60 10.50
CA PRO A 82 10.20 -2.56 11.09
C PRO A 82 11.22 -1.84 10.20
N GLY A 83 11.20 -2.11 8.89
CA GLY A 83 12.09 -1.46 7.93
C GLY A 83 11.80 0.04 7.76
N VAL A 84 10.52 0.42 7.73
CA VAL A 84 10.10 1.84 7.68
C VAL A 84 10.57 2.59 8.93
N LEU A 85 10.42 1.99 10.12
CA LEU A 85 10.89 2.58 11.38
C LEU A 85 12.42 2.69 11.42
N SER A 86 13.15 1.66 10.98
CA SER A 86 14.61 1.72 10.89
C SER A 86 15.08 2.90 10.03
N ARG A 87 14.52 3.04 8.83
CA ARG A 87 14.86 4.16 7.93
C ARG A 87 14.48 5.52 8.50
N LEU A 88 13.34 5.60 9.21
CA LEU A 88 12.91 6.83 9.86
C LEU A 88 13.89 7.27 10.96
N VAL A 89 14.32 6.34 11.82
CA VAL A 89 15.29 6.63 12.88
C VAL A 89 16.64 7.07 12.30
N GLU A 90 17.06 6.46 11.20
CA GLU A 90 18.28 6.86 10.49
C GLU A 90 18.19 8.28 9.90
N THR A 91 17.03 8.68 9.37
CA THR A 91 16.88 9.96 8.65
C THR A 91 16.38 11.14 9.50
N ILE A 92 15.72 10.91 10.64
CA ILE A 92 15.14 12.00 11.45
C ILE A 92 16.19 12.93 12.09
N GLY A 93 17.43 12.47 12.21
CA GLY A 93 18.55 13.28 12.72
C GLY A 93 19.20 14.18 11.67
N GLU A 94 18.83 14.05 10.40
CA GLU A 94 19.43 14.79 9.31
C GLU A 94 18.78 16.16 9.14
N GLN A 95 19.57 17.23 9.14
CA GLN A 95 19.07 18.61 9.08
C GLN A 95 18.92 19.15 7.64
N HIS A 96 18.87 18.28 6.65
CA HIS A 96 18.74 18.70 5.26
C HIS A 96 17.27 18.88 4.86
N GLU A 97 16.96 20.02 4.24
CA GLU A 97 15.59 20.36 3.81
C GLU A 97 15.03 19.34 2.81
N ASP A 98 15.91 18.79 1.96
CA ASP A 98 15.62 17.73 0.98
C ASP A 98 15.16 16.40 1.60
N THR A 99 15.38 16.22 2.91
CA THR A 99 15.08 14.99 3.65
C THR A 99 13.67 15.02 4.22
N GLN A 100 13.07 16.20 4.35
CA GLN A 100 11.72 16.35 4.90
C GLN A 100 10.68 15.60 4.06
N SER A 101 10.73 15.69 2.73
CA SER A 101 9.81 14.96 1.86
C SER A 101 9.86 13.45 2.12
N TYR A 102 11.06 12.90 2.27
CA TYR A 102 11.26 11.47 2.51
C TYR A 102 10.76 11.04 3.89
N VAL A 103 11.02 11.85 4.93
CA VAL A 103 10.49 11.62 6.28
C VAL A 103 8.96 11.70 6.28
N THR A 104 8.37 12.64 5.55
CA THR A 104 6.91 12.71 5.38
C THR A 104 6.35 11.45 4.71
N ASP A 105 6.99 10.94 3.65
CA ASP A 105 6.56 9.69 3.00
C ASP A 105 6.64 8.48 3.96
N LEU A 106 7.70 8.37 4.77
CA LEU A 106 7.82 7.34 5.80
C LEU A 106 6.71 7.44 6.84
N MET A 107 6.45 8.65 7.35
CA MET A 107 5.38 8.91 8.33
C MET A 107 3.99 8.62 7.76
N LEU A 108 3.75 8.98 6.49
CA LEU A 108 2.50 8.69 5.81
C LEU A 108 2.31 7.17 5.63
N CYS A 109 3.38 6.45 5.27
CA CYS A 109 3.36 4.99 5.20
C CYS A 109 3.04 4.34 6.56
N LEU A 110 3.57 4.88 7.67
CA LEU A 110 3.20 4.40 9.00
C LEU A 110 1.74 4.72 9.33
N HIS A 111 1.28 5.92 8.96
CA HIS A 111 -0.11 6.33 9.17
C HIS A 111 -1.10 5.42 8.43
N THR A 112 -0.81 4.98 7.20
CA THR A 112 -1.71 4.07 6.47
C THR A 112 -1.93 2.76 7.22
N THR A 113 -0.92 2.27 7.95
CA THR A 113 -1.03 1.08 8.84
C THR A 113 -2.19 1.20 9.82
N VAL A 114 -2.46 2.40 10.35
CA VAL A 114 -3.52 2.63 11.34
C VAL A 114 -4.88 2.19 10.79
N SER A 115 -5.12 2.39 9.49
CA SER A 115 -6.36 1.96 8.82
C SER A 115 -6.49 0.44 8.68
N HIS A 116 -5.40 -0.30 8.90
CA HIS A 116 -5.35 -1.76 8.84
C HIS A 116 -5.30 -2.42 10.22
N LEU A 117 -5.18 -1.65 11.31
CA LEU A 117 -5.33 -2.15 12.66
C LEU A 117 -6.81 -2.45 12.89
N ALA A 118 -7.20 -3.73 12.76
CA ALA A 118 -8.52 -4.17 13.18
C ALA A 118 -8.68 -3.84 14.67
N PHE A 119 -9.54 -2.88 14.99
CA PHE A 119 -9.89 -2.59 16.36
C PHE A 119 -10.55 -3.86 16.91
N VAL A 120 -9.91 -4.51 17.88
CA VAL A 120 -10.47 -5.66 18.62
C VAL A 120 -11.58 -5.14 19.55
N VAL A 121 -12.62 -4.55 18.97
CA VAL A 121 -13.91 -4.32 19.61
C VAL A 121 -14.91 -5.14 18.81
N PRO A 122 -15.59 -6.12 19.43
CA PRO A 122 -16.62 -6.87 18.74
C PRO A 122 -17.71 -5.90 18.28
N GLN A 123 -17.74 -5.58 16.99
CA GLN A 123 -18.85 -4.84 16.39
C GLN A 123 -20.05 -5.78 16.32
N SER A 124 -21.10 -5.43 17.06
CA SER A 124 -22.43 -5.99 16.84
C SER A 124 -22.84 -5.73 15.38
N ILE A 125 -23.13 -6.82 14.67
CA ILE A 125 -23.60 -6.79 13.28
C ILE A 125 -25.01 -6.23 13.28
N ASN A 126 -25.16 -4.91 13.08
CA ASN A 126 -26.45 -4.31 12.73
C ASN A 126 -26.39 -3.84 11.27
N THR A 127 -26.51 -4.80 10.35
CA THR A 127 -26.71 -4.53 8.92
C THR A 127 -28.19 -4.27 8.67
N THR A 128 -28.60 -3.00 8.75
CA THR A 128 -29.85 -2.54 8.13
C THR A 128 -29.69 -1.07 7.75
N GLN A 129 -29.13 -0.81 6.57
CA GLN A 129 -29.34 0.46 5.88
C GLN A 129 -29.75 0.19 4.43
N SER A 130 -30.96 0.68 4.14
CA SER A 130 -31.65 0.75 2.86
C SER A 130 -31.04 1.81 1.93
N PRO A 131 -31.36 1.76 0.62
CA PRO A 131 -30.59 2.47 -0.40
C PRO A 131 -31.15 3.86 -0.68
N GLN A 132 -30.44 4.94 -0.30
CA GLN A 132 -30.67 6.26 -0.89
C GLN A 132 -29.36 7.08 -1.05
N HIS A 133 -29.10 7.42 -2.32
CA HIS A 133 -28.39 8.59 -2.84
C HIS A 133 -26.85 8.66 -2.75
N SER A 134 -26.22 8.22 -3.85
CA SER A 134 -25.13 8.88 -4.59
C SER A 134 -24.20 9.82 -3.79
N ARG A 135 -23.14 9.26 -3.24
CA ARG A 135 -21.81 9.87 -3.34
C ARG A 135 -20.99 8.96 -4.24
N SER A 136 -20.31 9.52 -5.24
CA SER A 136 -19.32 8.82 -6.05
C SER A 136 -18.15 8.38 -5.16
N VAL A 137 -18.36 7.31 -4.39
CA VAL A 137 -17.27 6.61 -3.71
C VAL A 137 -16.53 5.89 -4.82
N SER A 138 -15.30 6.31 -5.13
CA SER A 138 -14.46 5.54 -6.03
C SER A 138 -14.37 4.12 -5.46
N TYR A 139 -14.85 3.11 -6.19
CA TYR A 139 -14.83 1.73 -5.71
C TYR A 139 -13.41 1.16 -5.63
N THR A 140 -12.42 1.86 -6.18
CA THR A 140 -10.99 1.51 -6.22
C THR A 140 -10.41 0.99 -4.91
N PRO A 141 -10.56 1.67 -3.76
CA PRO A 141 -9.95 1.22 -2.51
C PRO A 141 -10.59 -0.08 -2.01
N ALA A 142 -11.89 -0.28 -2.25
CA ALA A 142 -12.60 -1.49 -1.87
C ALA A 142 -12.18 -2.69 -2.74
N LEU A 143 -12.11 -2.49 -4.06
CA LEU A 143 -11.67 -3.51 -5.02
C LEU A 143 -10.25 -4.00 -4.72
N LEU A 144 -9.30 -3.07 -4.53
CA LEU A 144 -7.91 -3.41 -4.26
C LEU A 144 -7.72 -4.08 -2.88
N ARG A 145 -8.51 -3.71 -1.87
CA ARG A 145 -8.46 -4.38 -0.55
C ARG A 145 -9.08 -5.78 -0.57
N GLN A 146 -10.12 -6.00 -1.36
CA GLN A 146 -10.83 -7.28 -1.41
C GLN A 146 -9.93 -8.42 -1.89
N THR A 147 -8.99 -8.15 -2.80
CA THR A 147 -7.98 -9.13 -3.22
C THR A 147 -7.03 -9.55 -2.10
N ALA A 148 -6.68 -8.66 -1.16
CA ALA A 148 -5.89 -9.03 0.01
C ALA A 148 -6.68 -9.89 1.00
N ILE A 149 -7.95 -9.54 1.25
CA ILE A 149 -8.81 -10.31 2.18
C ILE A 149 -9.01 -11.74 1.67
N ALA A 150 -9.23 -11.92 0.37
CA ALA A 150 -9.36 -13.25 -0.25
C ALA A 150 -8.09 -14.11 -0.06
N THR A 151 -6.89 -13.51 -0.08
CA THR A 151 -5.65 -14.24 0.22
C THR A 151 -5.52 -14.60 1.71
N ALA A 152 -5.93 -13.71 2.62
CA ALA A 152 -5.91 -13.99 4.06
C ALA A 152 -6.89 -15.10 4.44
N SER A 153 -8.10 -15.12 3.86
CA SER A 153 -9.08 -16.20 4.09
C SER A 153 -8.61 -17.56 3.57
N ASN A 154 -7.88 -17.60 2.46
CA ASN A 154 -7.27 -18.84 1.95
C ASN A 154 -6.12 -19.33 2.83
N ALA A 155 -5.36 -18.43 3.46
CA ALA A 155 -4.32 -18.79 4.42
C ALA A 155 -4.88 -19.27 5.79
N LEU A 156 -6.09 -18.80 6.15
CA LEU A 156 -6.79 -19.15 7.39
C LEU A 156 -7.72 -20.37 7.27
N SER A 157 -7.89 -20.94 6.06
CA SER A 157 -8.56 -22.23 5.85
C SER A 157 -7.50 -23.34 5.79
N PRO A 158 -7.16 -24.01 6.91
CA PRO A 158 -6.37 -25.23 6.82
C PRO A 158 -7.22 -26.29 6.13
N THR A 159 -6.83 -26.68 4.92
CA THR A 159 -7.36 -27.87 4.27
C THR A 159 -7.12 -29.06 5.18
N HIS A 160 -8.17 -29.53 5.84
CA HIS A 160 -8.19 -30.80 6.54
C HIS A 160 -8.20 -31.92 5.51
N ASP A 161 -7.03 -32.31 5.00
CA ASP A 161 -6.83 -33.58 4.30
C ASP A 161 -5.71 -34.38 4.99
N ARG A 162 -6.05 -34.86 6.19
CA ARG A 162 -5.31 -35.93 6.86
C ARG A 162 -6.09 -37.23 6.68
N LYS A 163 -5.92 -37.88 5.53
CA LYS A 163 -6.18 -39.31 5.29
C LYS A 163 -5.66 -39.70 3.90
N GLY A 164 -4.43 -40.17 3.84
CA GLY A 164 -3.86 -40.69 2.59
C GLY A 164 -2.34 -40.79 2.56
N LEU A 165 -1.68 -41.03 3.69
CA LEU A 165 -0.27 -41.40 3.69
C LEU A 165 -0.11 -42.70 4.48
N LEU A 166 -0.60 -43.77 3.85
CA LEU A 166 -0.14 -45.13 4.07
C LEU A 166 0.00 -45.76 2.68
N LEU A 167 1.15 -46.39 2.44
CA LEU A 167 1.58 -47.13 1.23
C LEU A 167 2.11 -46.22 0.11
N LEU A 168 3.34 -46.32 -0.37
CA LEU A 168 4.28 -47.44 -0.39
C LEU A 168 5.73 -46.97 -0.19
N SER A 169 6.45 -47.74 0.61
CA SER A 169 7.89 -47.98 0.46
C SER A 169 8.11 -48.88 -0.76
N CYS A 170 8.96 -48.46 -1.69
CA CYS A 170 9.94 -49.25 -2.45
C CYS A 170 10.76 -48.30 -3.32
#